data_AF-A0A166SA10-F1
#
_entry.id   AF-A0A166SA10-F1
#
_cell.length_a   1.000
_cell.length_b   1.000
_cell.length_c   1.000
_cell.angle_alpha   90.00
_cell.angle_beta   90.00
_cell.angle_gamma   90.00
#
_symmetry.space_group_name_H-M   'P 1'
#
loop_
_entity.id
_entity.type
_entity.pdbx_description
1 polymer ?
#
loop_
_entity_poly.entity_id
_entity_poly.type
_entity_poly.pdbx_seq_one_letter_code
_entity_poly.pdbx_strand_id
1 'polypeptide(L)'
;MDNVPLAPDGLKKFIFSTIEGHILCRKILHGQISYEPRDVQMEGICGKVLDSVDLFAILTTGSGETSFLPMNMYSHASARLSHSRGTFNPCMLAVCPNKYLEHQMLHVFVTYGTRELDSEAKWVPGDGDG
;
A
#
# COMPACT_ATOMS: atom_id res chain seq x y z
N MET A 1 -12.25 22.06 -36.57
CA MET A 1 -13.45 22.08 -35.72
C MET A 1 -13.54 20.69 -35.13
N ASP A 2 -12.92 20.46 -33.98
CA ASP A 2 -13.03 19.19 -33.26
C ASP A 2 -13.37 19.54 -31.82
N ASN A 3 -14.69 19.71 -31.58
CA ASN A 3 -15.26 19.79 -30.25
C ASN A 3 -15.23 18.38 -29.65
N VAL A 4 -14.16 18.06 -28.92
CA VAL A 4 -14.17 16.92 -28.01
C VAL A 4 -15.04 17.31 -26.80
N PRO A 5 -16.13 16.58 -26.50
CA PRO A 5 -16.95 16.90 -25.33
C PRO A 5 -16.11 16.73 -24.06
N LEU A 6 -15.89 17.82 -23.32
CA LEU A 6 -15.41 17.76 -21.95
C LEU A 6 -16.43 16.94 -21.15
N ALA A 7 -15.97 15.83 -20.58
CA ALA A 7 -16.79 14.96 -19.72
C ALA A 7 -17.46 15.79 -18.61
N PRO A 8 -18.72 15.48 -18.25
CA PRO A 8 -19.50 16.27 -17.31
C PRO A 8 -18.82 16.28 -15.93
N ASP A 9 -18.57 17.48 -15.42
CA ASP A 9 -18.07 17.86 -14.09
C ASP A 9 -17.24 16.79 -13.36
N GLY A 10 -15.93 16.89 -13.58
CA GLY A 10 -14.90 16.09 -12.94
C GLY A 10 -15.01 16.10 -11.42
N LEU A 11 -15.40 14.96 -10.86
CA LEU A 11 -15.33 14.68 -9.44
C LEU A 11 -13.87 14.87 -9.01
N LYS A 12 -13.57 15.97 -8.30
CA LYS A 12 -12.21 16.27 -7.85
C LYS A 12 -11.69 15.07 -7.05
N LYS A 13 -10.58 14.48 -7.51
CA LYS A 13 -9.86 13.42 -6.81
C LYS A 13 -9.56 13.92 -5.39
N PHE A 14 -9.92 13.12 -4.38
CA PHE A 14 -9.55 13.44 -2.99
C PHE A 14 -8.03 13.47 -2.88
N ILE A 15 -7.51 14.51 -2.23
CA ILE A 15 -6.07 14.74 -2.03
C ILE A 15 -5.73 14.36 -0.59
N PHE A 16 -4.90 13.32 -0.45
CA PHE A 16 -4.52 12.74 0.84
C PHE A 16 -3.41 13.52 1.54
N SER A 17 -2.64 14.34 0.82
CA SER A 17 -1.65 15.26 1.38
C SER A 17 -2.23 16.43 2.19
N THR A 18 -3.52 16.39 2.55
CA THR A 18 -4.23 17.39 3.36
C THR A 18 -4.27 16.97 4.82
N ILE A 19 -4.53 17.91 5.74
CA ILE A 19 -4.67 17.61 7.18
C ILE A 19 -5.79 16.58 7.39
N GLU A 20 -6.91 16.74 6.67
CA GLU A 20 -8.04 15.84 6.68
C GLU A 20 -7.66 14.45 6.15
N GLY A 21 -6.88 14.39 5.08
CA GLY A 21 -6.33 13.15 4.52
C GLY A 21 -5.45 12.41 5.52
N HIS A 22 -4.53 13.11 6.19
CA HIS A 22 -3.67 12.55 7.22
C HIS A 22 -4.47 11.98 8.41
N ILE A 23 -5.48 12.70 8.90
CA ILE A 23 -6.36 12.23 9.98
C ILE A 23 -7.11 10.97 9.56
N LEU A 24 -7.65 10.95 8.32
CA LEU A 24 -8.38 9.82 7.77
C LEU A 24 -7.48 8.57 7.64
N CYS A 25 -6.30 8.72 7.04
CA CYS A 25 -5.34 7.65 6.90
C CYS A 25 -4.96 7.06 8.27
N ARG A 26 -4.62 7.93 9.25
CA ARG A 26 -4.19 7.50 10.59
C ARG A 26 -5.29 6.71 11.29
N LYS A 27 -6.54 7.20 11.21
CA LYS A 27 -7.71 6.50 11.76
C LYS A 27 -7.91 5.12 11.15
N ILE A 28 -7.70 4.98 9.84
CA ILE A 28 -7.85 3.71 9.14
C ILE A 28 -6.70 2.75 9.50
N LEU A 29 -5.46 3.23 9.47
CA LEU A 29 -4.28 2.43 9.79
C LEU A 29 -4.27 1.96 11.24
N HIS A 30 -4.68 2.80 12.20
CA HIS A 30 -4.81 2.40 13.60
C HIS A 30 -5.79 1.22 13.80
N GLY A 31 -6.72 1.00 12.87
CA GLY A 31 -7.60 -0.17 12.89
C GLY A 31 -7.01 -1.43 12.25
N GLN A 32 -5.82 -1.35 11.66
CA GLN A 32 -5.18 -2.44 10.90
C GLN A 32 -3.82 -2.85 11.47
N ILE A 33 -3.09 -1.94 12.09
CA ILE A 33 -1.78 -2.19 12.69
C ILE A 33 -1.79 -1.98 14.21
N SER A 34 -0.90 -2.69 14.90
CA SER A 34 -0.79 -2.68 16.37
C SER A 34 0.08 -1.57 16.96
N TYR A 35 0.59 -0.66 16.13
CA TYR A 35 1.49 0.42 16.52
C TYR A 35 1.09 1.73 15.86
N GLU A 36 1.54 2.84 16.43
CA GLU A 36 1.24 4.18 15.89
C GLU A 36 2.18 4.50 14.71
N PRO A 37 1.66 4.82 13.51
CA PRO A 37 2.47 5.31 12.42
C PRO A 37 3.20 6.60 12.80
N ARG A 38 4.50 6.66 12.54
CA ARG A 38 5.25 7.92 12.73
C ARG A 38 4.91 8.91 11.64
N ASP A 39 5.06 10.20 11.93
CA ASP A 39 4.65 11.26 11.00
C ASP A 39 5.36 11.18 9.65
N VAL A 40 6.64 10.81 9.63
CA VAL A 40 7.41 10.57 8.39
C VAL A 40 6.85 9.43 7.55
N GLN A 41 6.25 8.41 8.18
CA GLN A 41 5.60 7.30 7.47
C GLN A 41 4.24 7.75 6.93
N MET A 42 3.51 8.55 7.70
CA MET A 42 2.23 9.12 7.27
C MET A 42 2.38 10.09 6.10
N GLU A 43 3.44 10.90 6.09
CA GLU A 43 3.78 11.77 4.97
C GLU A 43 4.06 10.97 3.70
N GLY A 44 4.81 9.87 3.80
CA GLY A 44 5.04 8.97 2.68
C GLY A 44 3.75 8.35 2.16
N ILE A 45 2.91 7.82 3.04
CA ILE A 45 1.66 7.13 2.66
C ILE A 45 0.63 8.10 2.10
N CYS A 46 0.24 9.12 2.85
CA CYS A 46 -0.85 10.02 2.46
C CYS A 46 -0.37 11.09 1.49
N GLY A 47 0.80 11.67 1.74
CA GLY A 47 1.31 12.79 0.94
C GLY A 47 1.89 12.40 -0.41
N LYS A 48 2.24 11.13 -0.60
CA LYS A 48 2.85 10.65 -1.86
C LYS A 48 2.11 9.46 -2.43
N VAL A 49 2.08 8.34 -1.71
CA VAL A 49 1.65 7.06 -2.29
C VAL A 49 0.16 7.06 -2.66
N LEU A 50 -0.72 7.46 -1.75
CA LEU A 50 -2.17 7.52 -2.03
C LEU A 50 -2.52 8.58 -3.08
N ASP A 51 -1.75 9.67 -3.16
CA ASP A 51 -1.90 10.68 -4.19
C ASP A 51 -1.27 10.28 -5.54
N SER A 52 -0.75 9.06 -5.65
CA SER A 52 -0.16 8.48 -6.86
C SER A 52 1.14 9.18 -7.30
N VAL A 53 1.96 9.58 -6.33
CA VAL A 53 3.28 10.19 -6.53
C VAL A 53 4.37 9.18 -6.16
N ASP A 54 5.35 9.02 -7.04
CA ASP A 54 6.52 8.17 -6.77
C ASP A 54 7.28 8.69 -5.54
N LEU A 55 7.60 7.77 -4.62
CA LEU A 55 8.24 8.09 -3.35
C LEU A 55 9.64 7.47 -3.30
N PHE A 56 10.65 8.34 -3.14
CA PHE A 56 11.97 7.92 -2.69
C PHE A 56 12.11 8.22 -1.19
N ALA A 57 11.96 7.19 -0.36
CA ALA A 57 12.03 7.31 1.08
C ALA A 57 13.44 7.02 1.59
N ILE A 58 14.07 7.99 2.26
CA ILE A 58 15.30 7.78 3.02
C ILE A 58 14.90 7.73 4.49
N LEU A 59 15.02 6.55 5.07
CA LEU A 59 14.70 6.29 6.46
C LEU A 59 15.98 5.86 7.19
N THR A 60 16.01 6.06 8.50
CA THR A 60 17.15 5.60 9.30
C THR A 60 16.96 4.15 9.69
N THR A 61 18.04 3.38 9.79
CA THR A 61 17.98 2.00 10.28
C THR A 61 17.30 1.93 11.65
N GLY A 62 16.38 0.98 11.83
CA GLY A 62 15.57 0.86 13.04
C GLY A 62 14.34 1.77 13.10
N SER A 63 14.15 2.66 12.11
CA SER A 63 12.94 3.45 11.99
C SER A 63 11.78 2.66 11.35
N GLY A 64 11.82 1.34 11.25
CA GLY A 64 10.66 0.59 10.74
C GLY A 64 10.40 0.85 9.25
N GLU A 65 11.45 0.92 8.44
CA GLU A 65 11.38 0.81 6.97
C GLU A 65 10.57 -0.41 6.55
N THR A 66 10.86 -1.56 7.16
CA THR A 66 10.18 -2.80 6.83
C THR A 66 8.71 -2.78 7.20
N SER A 67 8.34 -2.03 8.25
CA SER A 67 6.94 -1.90 8.68
C SER A 67 6.16 -0.88 7.84
N PHE A 68 6.85 0.02 7.13
CA PHE A 68 6.24 0.95 6.17
C PHE A 68 5.56 0.23 5.00
N LEU A 69 6.12 -0.88 4.54
CA LEU A 69 5.59 -1.63 3.40
C LEU A 69 4.20 -2.26 3.65
N PRO A 70 3.96 -3.02 4.74
CA PRO A 70 2.62 -3.52 5.04
C PRO A 70 1.62 -2.38 5.31
N MET A 71 2.05 -1.27 5.94
CA MET A 71 1.19 -0.08 6.08
C MET A 71 0.71 0.44 4.73
N ASN A 72 1.62 0.58 3.77
CA ASN A 72 1.29 0.97 2.42
C ASN A 72 0.28 0.01 1.76
N MET A 73 0.47 -1.30 1.93
CA MET A 73 -0.43 -2.29 1.37
C MET A 73 -1.85 -2.20 1.95
N TYR A 74 -2.00 -2.00 3.26
CA TYR A 74 -3.31 -1.79 3.88
C TYR A 74 -3.98 -0.50 3.44
N SER A 75 -3.19 0.57 3.24
CA SER A 75 -3.71 1.83 2.73
C SER A 75 -4.36 1.64 1.35
N HIS A 76 -3.75 0.84 0.47
CA HIS A 76 -4.33 0.50 -0.83
C HIS A 76 -5.46 -0.53 -0.77
N ALA A 77 -5.41 -1.47 0.18
CA ALA A 77 -6.48 -2.46 0.39
C ALA A 77 -7.78 -1.81 0.90
N SER A 78 -7.65 -0.69 1.61
CA SER A 78 -8.79 0.01 2.18
C SER A 78 -9.64 0.66 1.09
N ALA A 79 -10.84 0.12 0.88
CA ALA A 79 -11.84 0.69 -0.01
C ALA A 79 -12.22 2.15 0.33
N ARG A 80 -11.87 2.63 1.52
CA ARG A 80 -12.08 4.02 1.97
C ARG A 80 -10.97 4.98 1.54
N LEU A 81 -9.80 4.46 1.18
CA LEU A 81 -8.64 5.23 0.75
C LEU A 81 -8.36 5.05 -0.75
N SER A 82 -8.86 3.97 -1.36
CA SER A 82 -8.74 3.74 -2.79
C SER A 82 -9.61 4.70 -3.61
N HIS A 83 -9.05 5.25 -4.70
CA HIS A 83 -9.82 5.97 -5.72
C HIS A 83 -10.66 5.03 -6.61
N SER A 84 -10.44 3.71 -6.54
CA SER A 84 -11.19 2.72 -7.31
C SER A 84 -12.39 2.19 -6.52
N ARG A 85 -13.55 2.09 -7.19
CA ARG A 85 -14.75 1.47 -6.64
C ARG A 85 -14.67 -0.05 -6.89
N GLY A 86 -14.28 -0.84 -5.90
CA GLY A 86 -14.28 -2.30 -5.98
C GLY A 86 -13.48 -3.00 -4.89
N THR A 87 -13.58 -4.32 -4.80
CA THR A 87 -12.67 -5.16 -4.01
C THR A 87 -11.30 -5.15 -4.67
N PHE A 88 -10.42 -4.28 -4.20
CA PHE A 88 -9.05 -4.21 -4.65
C PHE A 88 -8.20 -5.18 -3.83
N ASN A 89 -7.49 -6.08 -4.51
CA ASN A 89 -6.51 -6.96 -3.87
C ASN A 89 -5.13 -6.39 -4.19
N PRO A 90 -4.59 -5.49 -3.36
CA PRO A 90 -3.29 -4.88 -3.64
C PRO A 90 -2.21 -5.95 -3.64
N CYS A 91 -1.37 -5.92 -4.66
CA CYS A 91 -0.15 -6.72 -4.73
C CYS A 91 1.05 -5.78 -4.64
N MET A 92 2.07 -6.19 -3.89
CA MET A 92 3.33 -5.46 -3.76
C MET A 92 4.47 -6.34 -4.29
N LEU A 93 5.22 -5.81 -5.26
CA LEU A 93 6.48 -6.40 -5.69
C LEU A 93 7.62 -5.74 -4.92
N ALA A 94 8.28 -6.51 -4.05
CA ALA A 94 9.47 -6.08 -3.35
C ALA A 94 10.70 -6.70 -4.00
N VAL A 95 11.64 -5.86 -4.47
CA VAL A 95 12.92 -6.32 -5.04
C VAL A 95 14.01 -6.10 -4.00
N CYS A 96 14.58 -7.19 -3.51
CA CYS A 96 15.69 -7.16 -2.56
C CYS A 96 17.01 -7.43 -3.28
N PRO A 97 18.13 -6.78 -2.88
CA PRO A 97 19.43 -7.05 -3.48
C PRO A 97 20.00 -8.42 -3.07
N ASN A 98 19.45 -9.07 -2.04
CA ASN A 98 19.87 -10.41 -1.61
C ASN A 98 18.71 -11.19 -0.94
N LYS A 99 18.83 -12.52 -0.91
CA LYS A 99 17.85 -13.44 -0.30
C LYS A 99 17.68 -13.26 1.22
N TYR A 100 18.71 -12.79 1.92
CA TYR A 100 18.60 -12.58 3.36
C TYR A 100 17.59 -11.47 3.69
N LEU A 101 17.65 -10.35 2.97
CA LEU A 101 16.69 -9.25 3.13
C LEU A 101 15.28 -9.66 2.71
N GLU A 102 15.16 -10.46 1.65
CA GLU A 102 13.89 -11.04 1.23
C GLU A 102 13.26 -11.87 2.34
N HIS A 103 14.01 -12.80 2.95
CA HIS A 103 13.53 -13.61 4.07
C HIS A 103 13.13 -12.76 5.29
N GLN A 104 13.88 -11.70 5.59
CA GLN A 104 13.51 -10.78 6.66
C GLN A 104 12.20 -10.06 6.36
N MET A 105 12.00 -9.61 5.12
CA MET A 105 10.76 -8.97 4.69
C MET A 105 9.58 -9.92 4.76
N LEU A 106 9.75 -11.16 4.29
CA LEU A 106 8.73 -12.21 4.37
C LEU A 106 8.26 -12.43 5.80
N HIS A 107 9.18 -12.53 6.77
CA HIS A 107 8.83 -12.68 8.17
C HIS A 107 7.94 -11.54 8.68
N VAL A 108 8.22 -10.31 8.25
CA VAL A 108 7.40 -9.14 8.57
C VAL A 108 6.02 -9.24 7.93
N PHE A 109 5.92 -9.53 6.64
CA PHE A 109 4.63 -9.64 5.93
C PHE A 109 3.73 -10.75 6.48
N VAL A 110 4.29 -11.91 6.82
CA VAL A 110 3.57 -13.02 7.45
C VAL A 110 3.08 -12.64 8.84
N THR A 111 3.90 -11.93 9.62
CA THR A 111 3.51 -11.43 10.96
C THR A 111 2.29 -10.50 10.86
N TYR A 112 2.18 -9.73 9.78
CA TYR A 112 1.02 -8.88 9.50
C TYR A 112 -0.10 -9.61 8.73
N GLY A 113 -0.04 -10.93 8.56
CA GLY A 113 -1.14 -11.71 7.97
C GLY A 113 -1.30 -11.52 6.45
N THR A 114 -0.23 -11.09 5.76
CA THR A 114 -0.19 -11.01 4.30
C THR A 114 0.08 -12.40 3.72
N ARG A 115 -0.63 -12.79 2.65
CA ARG A 115 -0.37 -14.06 1.95
C ARG A 115 0.80 -13.90 0.98
N GLU A 116 1.73 -14.83 1.05
CA GLU A 116 2.89 -14.91 0.17
C GLU A 116 2.54 -15.57 -1.18
N LEU A 117 3.15 -15.05 -2.25
CA LEU A 117 3.37 -15.75 -3.50
C LEU A 117 4.86 -15.64 -3.79
N ASP A 118 5.64 -16.61 -3.32
CA ASP A 118 7.07 -16.71 -3.65
C ASP A 118 7.21 -16.93 -5.16
N SER A 119 8.12 -16.19 -5.79
CA SER A 119 8.47 -16.38 -7.19
C SER A 119 9.13 -17.75 -7.47
N GLU A 120 9.66 -18.43 -6.44
CA GLU A 120 10.18 -19.80 -6.52
C GLU A 120 9.15 -20.88 -6.13
N ALA A 121 7.92 -20.50 -5.77
CA ALA A 121 6.85 -21.47 -5.54
C ALA A 121 6.48 -22.16 -6.88
N LYS A 122 6.90 -23.43 -7.02
CA LYS A 122 6.41 -24.32 -8.07
C LYS A 122 4.88 -24.23 -8.10
N TRP A 123 4.34 -23.77 -9.22
CA TRP A 123 2.90 -23.83 -9.49
C TRP A 123 2.44 -25.28 -9.34
N VAL A 124 1.66 -25.55 -8.29
CA VAL A 124 0.96 -26.82 -8.13
C VAL A 124 -0.45 -26.57 -8.67
N PRO A 125 -0.84 -27.18 -9.81
CA PRO A 125 -2.23 -27.12 -10.26
C PRO A 125 -3.11 -27.65 -9.13
N GLY A 126 -4.09 -26.84 -8.71
CA GLY A 126 -5.12 -27.33 -7.82
C GLY A 126 -5.86 -28.46 -8.51
N ASP A 127 -5.92 -29.62 -7.86
CA ASP A 127 -6.80 -30.70 -8.28
C ASP A 127 -8.22 -30.15 -8.32
N GLY A 128 -8.77 -30.10 -9.52
CA GLY A 128 -10.17 -29.79 -9.73
C GLY A 128 -10.99 -30.95 -9.18
N ASP A 129 -11.62 -30.75 -8.03
CA ASP A 129 -12.73 -31.58 -7.61
C ASP A 129 -13.91 -31.32 -8.57
N GLY A 130 -14.23 -32.36 -9.35
CA GLY A 130 -15.41 -32.45 -10.21
C GLY A 130 -16.68 -32.84 -9.47
#